data_AF-A0A838H3K3-F1
#
_entry.id   AF-A0A838H3K3-F1
#
_cell.length_a   1.000
_cell.length_b   1.000
_cell.length_c   1.000
_cell.angle_alpha   90.00
_cell.angle_beta   90.00
_cell.angle_gamma   90.00
#
_symmetry.space_group_name_H-M   'P 1'
#
loop_
_entity.id
_entity.type
_entity.pdbx_description
1 polymer ?
#
loop_
_entity_poly.entity_id
_entity_poly.type
_entity_poly.pdbx_seq_one_letter_code
_entity_poly.pdbx_strand_id
1 'polypeptide(L)'
;SERAALGAVFPHCRYVHVRRRDVDRQAVSWAVAEATGRWGDRGEGDRPPEVAYDFKAIEDCRRRIVAGDACWRALFRAVDTVPLEVVYEDLVADYRATVAAVAAYLGVALRPSQVSPPRLRQQAGEGSERLVARYRSDRHARGD
;
A
#
# COMPACT_ATOMS: atom_id res chain seq x y z
N SER A 1 2.78 15.03 -24.19
CA SER A 1 2.25 13.76 -23.64
C SER A 1 2.85 13.53 -22.26
N GLU A 2 2.19 12.75 -21.40
CA GLU A 2 2.71 12.42 -20.04
C GLU A 2 4.09 11.76 -20.11
N ARG A 3 4.33 10.93 -21.14
CA ARG A 3 5.64 10.32 -21.42
C ARG A 3 6.76 11.36 -21.56
N ALA A 4 6.52 12.43 -22.33
CA ALA A 4 7.51 13.48 -22.56
C ALA A 4 7.78 14.30 -21.28
N ALA A 5 6.73 14.63 -20.52
CA ALA A 5 6.86 15.38 -19.28
C ALA A 5 7.63 14.59 -18.21
N LEU A 6 7.29 13.31 -18.00
CA LEU A 6 8.00 12.45 -17.05
C LEU A 6 9.43 12.15 -17.52
N GLY A 7 9.65 11.93 -18.81
CA GLY A 7 10.99 11.70 -19.35
C GLY A 7 11.93 12.90 -19.24
N ALA A 8 11.40 14.13 -19.25
CA ALA A 8 12.20 15.34 -19.06
C ALA A 8 12.71 15.49 -17.62
N VAL A 9 11.93 15.03 -16.63
CA VAL A 9 12.29 15.12 -15.20
C VAL A 9 13.04 13.88 -14.72
N PHE A 10 12.63 12.70 -15.20
CA PHE A 10 13.20 11.39 -14.83
C PHE A 10 13.61 10.60 -16.09
N PRO A 11 14.79 10.91 -16.66
CA PRO A 11 15.32 10.16 -17.78
C PRO A 11 15.45 8.67 -17.44
N HIS A 12 15.01 7.79 -18.34
CA HIS A 12 15.08 6.34 -18.17
C HIS A 12 14.40 5.78 -16.90
N CYS A 13 13.36 6.46 -16.41
CA CYS A 13 12.63 5.99 -15.22
C CYS A 13 12.06 4.58 -15.42
N ARG A 14 12.12 3.80 -14.34
CA ARG A 14 11.48 2.49 -14.20
C ARG A 14 10.37 2.61 -13.18
N TYR A 15 9.27 1.89 -13.39
CA TYR A 15 8.08 2.00 -12.55
C TYR A 15 7.91 0.75 -11.72
N VAL A 16 7.78 0.95 -10.41
CA VAL A 16 7.41 -0.12 -9.46
C VAL A 16 6.04 0.26 -8.90
N HIS A 17 5.04 -0.59 -9.15
CA HIS A 17 3.68 -0.35 -8.71
C HIS A 17 3.36 -1.28 -7.54
N VAL A 18 3.32 -0.70 -6.33
CA VAL A 18 2.98 -1.44 -5.11
C VAL A 18 1.48 -1.36 -4.88
N ARG A 19 0.81 -2.52 -4.82
CA ARG A 19 -0.63 -2.62 -4.55
C ARG A 19 -0.91 -3.61 -3.43
N ARG A 20 -2.08 -3.50 -2.82
CA ARG A 20 -2.54 -4.44 -1.79
C ARG A 20 -3.75 -5.20 -2.31
N ARG A 21 -3.80 -6.52 -2.11
CA ARG A 21 -4.97 -7.32 -2.49
C ARG A 21 -6.15 -7.02 -1.57
N ASP A 22 -5.88 -6.89 -0.28
CA ASP A 22 -6.90 -6.58 0.71
C ASP A 22 -7.15 -5.06 0.83
N VAL A 23 -7.98 -4.55 -0.09
CA VAL A 23 -8.30 -3.12 -0.19
C VAL A 23 -9.10 -2.63 1.03
N ASP A 24 -9.95 -3.46 1.63
CA ASP A 24 -10.70 -3.11 2.83
C ASP A 24 -9.76 -2.91 4.02
N ARG A 25 -8.81 -3.85 4.21
CA ARG A 25 -7.81 -3.72 5.28
C ARG A 25 -6.88 -2.55 5.01
N GLN A 26 -6.58 -2.22 3.75
CA GLN A 26 -5.86 -0.99 3.40
C GLN A 26 -6.65 0.26 3.80
N ALA A 27 -7.95 0.30 3.49
CA ALA A 27 -8.82 1.43 3.80
C ALA A 27 -8.95 1.66 5.31
N VAL A 28 -9.13 0.59 6.10
CA VAL A 28 -9.15 0.68 7.58
C VAL A 28 -7.81 1.18 8.11
N SER A 29 -6.70 0.63 7.61
CA SER A 29 -5.37 1.07 8.03
C SER A 29 -5.13 2.55 7.72
N TRP A 30 -5.60 3.02 6.56
CA TRP A 30 -5.51 4.43 6.18
C TRP A 30 -6.37 5.31 7.10
N ALA A 31 -7.64 4.95 7.32
CA ALA A 31 -8.53 5.72 8.19
C ALA A 31 -8.01 5.82 9.63
N VAL A 32 -7.43 4.73 10.16
CA VAL A 32 -6.76 4.73 11.48
C VAL A 32 -5.55 5.66 11.48
N ALA A 33 -4.73 5.64 10.42
CA ALA A 33 -3.58 6.52 10.31
C ALA A 33 -3.98 8.01 10.21
N GLU A 34 -5.05 8.33 9.46
CA GLU A 34 -5.61 9.69 9.39
C GLU A 34 -6.15 10.15 10.74
N ALA A 35 -6.92 9.31 11.43
CA ALA A 35 -7.51 9.65 12.73
C ALA A 35 -6.48 9.84 13.84
N THR A 36 -5.37 9.09 13.79
CA THR A 36 -4.33 9.11 14.83
C THR A 36 -3.12 9.98 14.47
N GLY A 37 -3.00 10.40 13.21
CA GLY A 37 -1.80 11.03 12.66
C GLY A 37 -0.59 10.09 12.53
N ARG A 38 -0.75 8.78 12.76
CA ARG A 38 0.35 7.80 12.80
C ARG A 38 0.31 6.88 11.58
N TRP A 39 1.25 7.06 10.66
CA TRP A 39 1.31 6.32 9.39
C TRP A 39 2.24 5.09 9.40
N GLY A 40 2.92 4.84 10.51
CA GLY A 40 3.79 3.69 10.68
C GLY A 40 4.38 3.64 12.09
N ASP A 41 4.67 2.44 12.57
CA ASP A 41 5.33 2.24 13.86
C ASP A 41 6.83 2.05 13.62
N ARG A 42 7.62 2.96 14.20
CA ARG A 42 9.09 2.97 14.14
C ARG A 42 9.74 2.39 15.40
N GLY A 43 8.97 1.73 16.28
CA GLY A 43 9.44 1.17 17.54
C GLY A 43 9.18 2.06 18.75
N GLU A 44 8.33 3.07 18.62
CA GLU A 44 7.81 3.86 19.75
C GLU A 44 6.59 3.11 20.27
N GLY A 45 6.82 2.20 21.23
CA GLY A 45 5.91 1.16 21.71
C GLY A 45 4.59 1.61 22.38
N ASP A 46 3.98 2.69 21.91
CA ASP A 46 2.64 3.08 22.31
C ASP A 46 1.60 2.18 21.63
N ARG A 47 0.69 1.64 22.44
CA ARG A 47 -0.54 1.03 21.93
C ARG A 47 -1.24 2.07 21.03
N PRO A 48 -1.60 1.72 19.78
CA PRO A 48 -2.33 2.64 18.93
C PRO A 48 -3.61 3.09 19.66
N PRO A 49 -3.96 4.39 19.58
CA PRO A 49 -5.19 4.89 20.21
C PRO A 49 -6.39 4.06 19.75
N GLU A 50 -7.36 3.85 20.63
CA GLU A 50 -8.61 3.22 20.22
C GLU A 50 -9.36 4.17 19.27
N VAL A 51 -9.40 3.80 17.99
CA VAL A 51 -10.07 4.58 16.95
C VAL A 51 -11.54 4.19 16.91
N ALA A 52 -12.41 5.18 17.05
CA ALA A 52 -13.85 4.99 16.89
C ALA A 52 -14.17 4.54 15.46
N TYR A 53 -15.08 3.57 15.35
CA TYR A 53 -15.53 3.10 14.05
C TYR A 53 -16.34 4.18 13.31
N ASP A 54 -15.90 4.52 12.10
CA ASP A 54 -16.61 5.40 11.17
C ASP A 54 -16.65 4.74 9.79
N PHE A 55 -17.81 4.21 9.41
CA PHE A 55 -18.02 3.57 8.11
C PHE A 55 -17.69 4.52 6.95
N LYS A 56 -18.13 5.78 7.04
CA LYS A 56 -17.99 6.73 5.94
C LYS A 56 -16.52 7.09 5.73
N ALA A 57 -15.78 7.32 6.81
CA ALA A 57 -14.34 7.59 6.73
C ALA A 57 -13.59 6.43 6.06
N ILE A 58 -13.90 5.18 6.45
CA ILE A 58 -13.28 3.99 5.86
C ILE A 58 -13.68 3.83 4.38
N GLU A 59 -14.95 4.03 4.03
CA GLU A 59 -15.41 3.94 2.63
C GLU A 59 -14.77 5.03 1.75
N ASP A 60 -14.62 6.25 2.28
CA ASP A 60 -13.92 7.33 1.57
C ASP A 60 -12.46 6.96 1.29
N CYS A 61 -11.76 6.38 2.27
CA CYS A 61 -10.42 5.82 2.06
C CYS A 61 -10.42 4.72 0.99
N ARG A 62 -11.38 3.78 1.04
CA ARG A 62 -11.48 2.69 0.06
C ARG A 62 -11.66 3.22 -1.36
N ARG A 63 -12.57 4.19 -1.54
CA ARG A 63 -12.81 4.83 -2.84
C ARG A 63 -11.58 5.56 -3.35
N ARG A 64 -10.84 6.26 -2.48
CA ARG A 64 -9.56 6.90 -2.84
C ARG A 64 -8.51 5.88 -3.29
N ILE A 65 -8.39 4.74 -2.60
CA ILE A 65 -7.47 3.66 -2.97
C ILE A 65 -7.80 3.11 -4.37
N VAL A 66 -9.06 2.74 -4.59
CA VAL A 66 -9.50 2.17 -5.88
C VAL A 66 -9.32 3.17 -7.03
N ALA A 67 -9.70 4.43 -6.82
CA ALA A 67 -9.50 5.48 -7.81
C ALA A 67 -8.01 5.74 -8.08
N GLY A 68 -7.17 5.75 -7.04
CA GLY A 68 -5.72 5.89 -7.18
C GLY A 68 -5.09 4.77 -8.00
N ASP A 69 -5.45 3.52 -7.73
CA ASP A 69 -5.00 2.35 -8.50
C ASP A 69 -5.44 2.46 -9.98
N ALA A 70 -6.66 2.91 -10.26
CA ALA A 70 -7.15 3.14 -11.61
C ALA A 70 -6.36 4.25 -12.33
N CYS A 71 -6.07 5.35 -11.64
CA CYS A 71 -5.25 6.45 -12.16
C CYS A 71 -3.83 5.98 -12.50
N TRP A 72 -3.18 5.20 -11.63
CA TRP A 72 -1.86 4.63 -11.91
C TRP A 72 -1.88 3.74 -13.16
N ARG A 73 -2.86 2.85 -13.27
CA ARG A 73 -3.02 2.00 -14.47
C ARG A 73 -3.26 2.83 -15.74
N ALA A 74 -4.00 3.93 -15.66
CA ALA A 74 -4.19 4.84 -16.79
C ALA A 74 -2.88 5.53 -17.18
N LEU A 75 -2.11 6.02 -16.21
CA LEU A 75 -0.80 6.62 -16.46
C LEU A 75 0.15 5.63 -17.15
N PHE A 76 0.27 4.40 -16.65
CA PHE A 76 1.15 3.38 -17.24
C PHE A 76 0.80 3.07 -18.71
N ARG A 77 -0.51 3.07 -19.05
CA ARG A 77 -0.95 2.95 -20.44
C ARG A 77 -0.56 4.18 -21.26
N ALA A 78 -0.74 5.38 -20.72
CA ALA A 78 -0.46 6.61 -21.44
C ALA A 78 1.05 6.87 -21.66
N VAL A 79 1.90 6.36 -20.78
CA VAL A 79 3.35 6.32 -20.97
C VAL A 79 3.84 5.01 -21.58
N ASP A 80 2.92 4.16 -22.02
CA ASP A 80 3.15 2.89 -22.70
C ASP A 80 4.34 2.12 -22.11
N THR A 81 4.16 1.76 -20.83
CA THR A 81 5.14 1.05 -20.00
C THR A 81 4.42 0.04 -19.11
N VAL A 82 5.04 -1.13 -18.89
CA VAL A 82 4.58 -2.11 -17.91
C VAL A 82 5.42 -1.95 -16.63
N PRO A 83 4.81 -1.60 -15.49
CA PRO A 83 5.53 -1.49 -14.23
C PRO A 83 5.88 -2.89 -13.69
N LEU A 84 6.90 -2.98 -12.85
CA LEU A 84 7.02 -4.11 -11.94
C LEU A 84 5.89 -4.03 -10.91
N GLU A 85 4.94 -4.96 -10.95
CA GLU A 85 3.93 -5.07 -9.89
C GLU A 85 4.52 -5.73 -8.65
N VAL A 86 4.32 -5.10 -7.49
CA VAL A 86 4.63 -5.66 -6.18
C VAL A 86 3.34 -5.73 -5.38
N VAL A 87 2.96 -6.94 -4.97
CA VAL A 87 1.79 -7.16 -4.12
C VAL A 87 2.23 -7.16 -2.67
N TYR A 88 1.62 -6.31 -1.85
CA TYR A 88 1.99 -6.12 -0.45
C TYR A 88 2.02 -7.43 0.33
N GLU A 89 1.04 -8.31 0.15
CA GLU A 89 0.99 -9.58 0.87
C GLU A 89 2.13 -10.53 0.47
N ASP A 90 2.59 -10.49 -0.80
CA ASP A 90 3.76 -11.27 -1.24
C ASP A 90 5.07 -10.65 -0.73
N LEU A 91 5.14 -9.31 -0.69
CA LEU A 91 6.23 -8.57 -0.05
C LEU A 91 6.35 -8.90 1.44
N VAL A 92 5.24 -9.05 2.16
CA VAL A 92 5.28 -9.43 3.57
C VAL A 92 5.67 -10.90 3.75
N ALA A 93 5.19 -11.79 2.87
CA ALA A 93 5.48 -13.22 2.93
C ALA A 93 6.96 -13.53 2.64
N ASP A 94 7.56 -12.85 1.66
CA ASP A 94 8.99 -12.98 1.34
C ASP A 94 9.63 -11.62 1.06
N TYR A 95 9.85 -10.87 2.14
CA TYR A 95 10.40 -9.52 2.09
C TYR A 95 11.77 -9.46 1.41
N ARG A 96 12.68 -10.38 1.76
CA ARG A 96 14.05 -10.34 1.27
C ARG A 96 14.12 -10.68 -0.22
N ALA A 97 13.38 -11.70 -0.67
CA ALA A 97 13.34 -12.03 -2.09
C ALA A 97 12.66 -10.93 -2.90
N THR A 98 11.54 -10.39 -2.39
CA THR A 98 10.81 -9.32 -3.10
C THR A 98 11.67 -8.06 -3.25
N VAL A 99 12.38 -7.63 -2.20
CA VAL A 99 13.29 -6.47 -2.29
C VAL A 99 14.45 -6.74 -3.25
N ALA A 100 15.01 -7.94 -3.26
CA ALA A 100 16.06 -8.31 -4.22
C ALA A 100 15.53 -8.30 -5.66
N ALA A 101 14.31 -8.77 -5.90
CA ALA A 101 13.68 -8.73 -7.23
C ALA A 101 13.43 -7.29 -7.71
N VAL A 102 12.98 -6.39 -6.83
CA VAL A 102 12.87 -4.96 -7.14
C VAL A 102 14.25 -4.36 -7.47
N ALA A 103 15.27 -4.67 -6.68
CA ALA A 103 16.64 -4.20 -6.94
C ALA A 103 17.15 -4.67 -8.31
N ALA A 104 16.95 -5.95 -8.65
CA ALA A 104 17.29 -6.50 -9.96
C ALA A 104 16.53 -5.79 -11.09
N TYR A 105 15.22 -5.56 -10.93
CA TYR A 105 14.42 -4.77 -11.87
C TYR A 105 14.91 -3.33 -12.02
N LEU A 106 15.54 -2.75 -11.00
CA LEU A 106 16.18 -1.43 -11.07
C LEU A 106 17.63 -1.47 -11.57
N GLY A 107 18.18 -2.65 -11.88
CA GLY A 107 19.56 -2.81 -12.35
C GLY A 107 20.60 -2.81 -11.22
N VAL A 108 20.19 -3.01 -9.98
CA VAL A 108 21.04 -3.07 -8.80
C VAL A 108 21.28 -4.52 -8.40
N ALA A 109 22.54 -4.93 -8.31
CA ALA A 109 22.91 -6.25 -7.80
C ALA A 109 22.75 -6.30 -6.28
N LEU A 110 21.71 -6.99 -5.81
CA LEU A 110 21.42 -7.17 -4.39
C LEU A 110 20.93 -8.59 -4.12
N ARG A 111 21.64 -9.35 -3.29
CA ARG A 111 21.20 -10.69 -2.88
C ARG A 111 20.22 -10.60 -1.70
N PRO A 112 19.25 -11.53 -1.59
CA PRO A 112 18.31 -11.56 -0.45
C PRO A 112 18.98 -11.56 0.93
N SER A 113 20.16 -12.19 1.05
CA SER A 113 20.96 -12.19 2.29
C SER A 113 21.52 -10.83 2.68
N GLN A 114 21.64 -9.89 1.74
CA GLN A 114 22.16 -8.54 1.96
C GLN A 114 21.05 -7.53 2.33
N VAL A 115 19.79 -7.92 2.22
CA VAL A 115 18.65 -7.05 2.54
C VAL A 115 18.53 -6.90 4.05
N SER A 116 18.51 -5.70 4.62
CA SER A 116 18.22 -5.53 6.06
C SER A 116 16.76 -5.84 6.37
N PRO A 117 16.41 -6.35 7.56
CA PRO A 117 15.00 -6.60 7.92
C PRO A 117 14.15 -5.33 7.83
N PRO A 118 12.82 -5.46 7.65
CA PRO A 118 11.92 -4.31 7.57
C PRO A 118 11.99 -3.47 8.85
N ARG A 119 12.12 -2.15 8.68
CA ARG A 119 12.20 -1.20 9.82
C ARG A 119 10.82 -0.81 10.35
N LEU A 120 9.81 -0.83 9.49
CA LEU A 120 8.43 -0.56 9.85
C LEU A 120 7.78 -1.85 10.33
N ARG A 121 7.23 -1.82 11.54
CA ARG A 121 6.44 -2.94 12.06
C ARG A 121 5.01 -2.81 11.57
N GLN A 122 4.39 -3.96 11.31
CA GLN A 122 2.98 -4.01 10.95
C GLN A 122 2.14 -3.51 12.14
N GLN A 123 1.34 -2.45 11.93
CA GLN A 123 0.46 -1.87 12.94
C GLN A 123 -0.88 -2.60 13.09
N ALA A 124 -1.06 -3.76 12.44
CA ALA A 124 -2.28 -4.54 12.53
C ALA A 124 -2.37 -5.21 13.91
N GLY A 125 -2.95 -4.51 14.88
CA GLY A 125 -3.36 -5.06 16.17
C GLY A 125 -4.80 -5.53 16.16
N GLU A 126 -5.24 -6.16 17.26
CA GLU A 126 -6.61 -6.66 17.44
C GLU A 126 -7.71 -5.61 17.18
N GLY A 127 -7.43 -4.33 17.47
CA GLY A 127 -8.35 -3.23 17.20
C GLY A 127 -8.62 -3.03 15.71
N SER A 128 -7.59 -3.10 14.88
CA SER A 128 -7.71 -2.97 13.42
C SER A 128 -8.49 -4.13 12.82
N GLU A 129 -8.29 -5.36 13.29
CA GLU A 129 -9.05 -6.52 12.80
C GLU A 129 -10.53 -6.44 13.16
N ARG A 130 -10.89 -5.91 14.35
CA ARG A 130 -12.30 -5.63 14.69
C ARG A 130 -12.93 -4.61 13.76
N LEU A 131 -12.22 -3.54 13.43
CA LEU A 131 -12.69 -2.50 12.49
C LEU A 131 -12.89 -3.08 11.08
N VAL A 132 -11.96 -3.91 10.60
CA VAL A 132 -12.06 -4.60 9.29
C VAL A 132 -13.29 -5.51 9.25
N ALA A 133 -13.47 -6.35 10.28
CA ALA A 133 -14.61 -7.26 10.34
C ALA A 133 -15.95 -6.49 10.35
N ARG A 134 -16.05 -5.44 11.17
CA ARG A 134 -17.24 -4.59 11.23
C ARG A 134 -17.51 -3.88 9.89
N TYR A 135 -16.47 -3.31 9.28
CA TYR A 135 -16.59 -2.62 7.99
C TYR A 135 -17.09 -3.55 6.88
N ARG A 136 -16.54 -4.76 6.77
CA ARG A 136 -16.98 -5.76 5.78
C ARG A 136 -18.44 -6.17 5.99
N SER A 137 -18.86 -6.37 7.24
CA SER A 137 -20.25 -6.68 7.58
C SER A 137 -21.20 -5.56 7.15
N ASP A 138 -20.87 -4.30 7.48
CA ASP A 138 -21.69 -3.14 7.12
C ASP A 138 -21.74 -2.92 5.60
N ARG A 139 -20.62 -3.09 4.88
CA ARG A 139 -20.56 -3.03 3.40
C ARG A 139 -21.52 -4.05 2.77
N HIS A 140 -21.42 -5.30 3.21
CA HIS A 140 -22.29 -6.37 2.73
C HIS A 140 -23.77 -6.07 3.02
N ALA A 141 -24.10 -5.57 4.22
CA ALA A 141 -25.46 -5.20 4.57
C ALA A 141 -26.02 -4.01 3.77
N ARG A 142 -25.12 -3.13 3.27
CA ARG A 142 -25.47 -1.96 2.45
C ARG A 142 -25.53 -2.25 0.95
N GLY A 143 -25.11 -3.46 0.53
CA GLY A 143 -25.15 -3.89 -0.87
C GLY A 143 -23.97 -3.44 -1.73
N ASP A 144 -22.86 -3.05 -1.09
CA ASP A 144 -21.63 -2.61 -1.78
C ASP A 144 -20.51 -3.66 -1.78
#